data_AF-A0A2N6K886-F1
#
_entry.id   AF-A0A2N6K886-F1
#
_cell.length_a   1.000
_cell.length_b   1.000
_cell.length_c   1.000
_cell.angle_alpha   90.00
_cell.angle_beta   90.00
_cell.angle_gamma   90.00
#
_symmetry.space_group_name_H-M   'P 1'
#
loop_
_entity.id
_entity.type
_entity.pdbx_description
1 polymer ?
#
loop_
_entity_poly.entity_id
_entity_poly.type
_entity_poly.pdbx_seq_one_letter_code
_entity_poly.pdbx_strand_id
1 'polypeptide(L)'
;MIDVTKLTQSEIRRLGIEALTKALGPAGMIRFMQQFELGSGDYTRDRDEILGDITLEEIFAEIEEEQKQQEKKAHKATLVANKIAEQAFEDSTAKIEEIPQSQNNS
;
A
#
# COMPACT_ATOMS: atom_id res chain seq x y z
N MET A 1 14.34 -19.80 14.76
CA MET A 1 14.87 -19.97 13.39
C MET A 1 13.73 -20.49 12.53
N ILE A 2 13.49 -19.90 11.36
CA ILE A 2 12.38 -20.33 10.48
C ILE A 2 12.73 -21.72 9.92
N ASP A 3 11.76 -22.65 9.97
CA ASP A 3 11.88 -23.96 9.35
C ASP A 3 11.70 -23.84 7.82
N VAL A 4 12.81 -23.67 7.12
CA VAL A 4 12.84 -23.46 5.66
C VAL A 4 12.37 -24.67 4.86
N THR A 5 12.32 -25.86 5.46
CA THR A 5 11.92 -27.11 4.76
C THR A 5 10.42 -27.16 4.45
N LYS A 6 9.63 -26.33 5.13
CA LYS A 6 8.17 -26.22 4.94
C LYS A 6 7.75 -25.09 4.01
N LEU A 7 8.71 -24.30 3.51
CA LEU A 7 8.44 -23.16 2.67
C LEU A 7 8.57 -23.52 1.19
N THR A 8 7.70 -22.94 0.39
CA THR A 8 7.85 -22.92 -1.06
C THR A 8 9.03 -22.02 -1.46
N GLN A 9 9.55 -22.22 -2.67
CA GLN A 9 10.61 -21.38 -3.21
C GLN A 9 10.19 -19.90 -3.28
N SER A 10 8.92 -19.63 -3.57
CA SER A 10 8.38 -18.27 -3.61
C SER A 10 8.36 -17.62 -2.22
N GLU A 11 8.03 -18.36 -1.17
CA GLU A 11 8.06 -17.86 0.21
C GLU A 11 9.48 -17.59 0.69
N ILE A 12 10.43 -18.48 0.38
CA ILE A 12 11.84 -18.27 0.67
C ILE A 12 12.36 -17.00 -0.03
N ARG A 13 12.01 -16.82 -1.31
CA ARG A 13 12.37 -15.63 -2.09
C ARG A 13 11.77 -14.36 -1.48
N ARG A 14 10.49 -14.37 -1.12
CA ARG A 14 9.81 -13.22 -0.49
C ARG A 14 10.49 -12.82 0.81
N LEU A 15 10.75 -13.78 1.69
CA LEU A 15 11.44 -13.53 2.96
C LEU A 15 12.87 -13.01 2.76
N GLY A 16 13.58 -13.52 1.76
CA GLY A 16 14.91 -13.03 1.39
C GLY A 16 14.89 -11.57 0.92
N ILE A 17 13.97 -11.22 0.01
CA ILE A 17 13.82 -9.84 -0.48
C ILE A 17 13.44 -8.89 0.67
N GLU A 18 12.53 -9.31 1.54
CA GLU A 18 12.11 -8.52 2.71
C GLU A 18 13.28 -8.27 3.67
N ALA A 19 14.06 -9.31 3.97
CA ALA A 19 15.24 -9.21 4.83
C ALA A 19 16.32 -8.29 4.23
N LEU A 20 16.62 -8.43 2.94
CA LEU A 20 17.59 -7.61 2.23
C LEU A 20 17.15 -6.14 2.17
N THR A 21 15.87 -5.90 1.87
CA THR A 21 15.31 -4.54 1.83
C THR A 21 15.39 -3.87 3.20
N LYS A 22 15.09 -4.61 4.28
CA LYS A 22 15.19 -4.11 5.64
C LYS A 22 16.63 -3.75 6.04
N ALA A 23 17.60 -4.54 5.59
CA ALA A 23 19.01 -4.36 5.96
C ALA A 23 19.72 -3.29 5.13
N LEU A 24 19.42 -3.20 3.84
CA LEU A 24 20.19 -2.40 2.86
C LEU A 24 19.41 -1.22 2.27
N GLY A 25 18.10 -1.14 2.56
CA GLY A 25 17.17 -0.30 1.82
C GLY A 25 16.92 -0.81 0.40
N PRO A 26 15.95 -0.23 -0.33
CA PRO A 26 15.57 -0.69 -1.67
C PRO A 26 16.73 -0.64 -2.68
N ALA A 27 17.50 0.45 -2.71
CA ALA A 27 18.62 0.62 -3.63
C ALA A 27 19.76 -0.38 -3.35
N GLY A 28 20.08 -0.61 -2.07
CA GLY A 28 21.11 -1.57 -1.68
C GLY A 28 20.70 -3.01 -1.95
N MET A 29 19.42 -3.35 -1.75
CA MET A 29 18.86 -4.66 -2.11
C MET A 29 18.99 -4.94 -3.60
N ILE A 30 18.60 -4.00 -4.47
CA ILE A 30 18.72 -4.14 -5.93
C ILE A 30 20.18 -4.34 -6.33
N ARG A 31 21.09 -3.50 -5.82
CA ARG A 31 22.53 -3.60 -6.10
C ARG A 31 23.11 -4.94 -5.67
N PHE A 32 22.70 -5.45 -4.51
CA PHE A 32 23.12 -6.77 -4.02
C PHE A 32 22.65 -7.89 -4.95
N MET A 33 21.37 -7.88 -5.34
CA MET A 33 20.82 -8.91 -6.25
C MET A 33 21.55 -8.91 -7.60
N GLN A 34 21.86 -7.74 -8.16
CA GLN A 34 22.62 -7.59 -9.41
C GLN A 34 24.02 -8.21 -9.38
N GLN A 35 24.61 -8.47 -8.20
CA GLN A 35 25.92 -9.14 -8.09
C GLN A 35 25.84 -10.65 -8.36
N PHE A 36 24.67 -11.26 -8.15
CA PHE A 36 24.46 -12.70 -8.26
C PHE A 36 23.61 -13.10 -9.46
N GLU A 37 22.88 -12.14 -10.04
CA GLU A 37 22.24 -12.35 -11.32
C GLU A 37 23.33 -12.33 -12.41
N LEU A 38 23.49 -13.44 -13.13
CA LEU A 38 24.12 -13.39 -14.44
C LEU A 38 23.21 -12.50 -15.29
N GLY A 39 23.58 -11.23 -15.42
CA GLY A 39 22.87 -10.28 -16.28
C GLY A 39 22.63 -10.96 -17.62
N SER A 40 21.37 -11.23 -17.93
CA SER A 40 20.93 -11.79 -19.19
C SER A 40 19.88 -10.87 -19.75
N GLY A 41 19.87 -10.71 -21.07
CA GLY A 41 19.12 -9.68 -21.76
C GLY A 41 20.02 -8.56 -22.25
N ASP A 42 19.68 -8.02 -23.41
CA ASP A 42 20.32 -6.85 -23.97
C ASP A 42 19.36 -5.69 -23.73
N TYR A 43 19.49 -5.06 -22.56
CA TYR A 43 18.61 -3.93 -22.21
C TYR A 43 18.62 -2.85 -23.28
N THR A 44 19.73 -2.64 -23.99
CA THR A 44 19.78 -1.66 -25.08
C THR A 44 18.86 -2.05 -26.24
N ARG A 45 18.73 -3.35 -26.54
CA ARG A 45 17.77 -3.84 -27.54
C ARG A 45 16.33 -3.88 -27.03
N ASP A 46 16.16 -4.30 -25.78
CA ASP A 46 14.83 -4.57 -25.22
C ASP A 46 14.17 -3.29 -24.68
N ARG A 47 14.94 -2.20 -24.51
CA ARG A 47 14.45 -0.91 -23.99
C ARG A 47 13.30 -0.34 -24.79
N ASP A 48 13.32 -0.45 -26.11
CA ASP A 48 12.27 0.14 -26.95
C ASP A 48 10.95 -0.64 -26.86
N GLU A 49 10.97 -1.97 -26.67
CA GLU A 49 9.76 -2.74 -26.39
C GLU A 49 9.19 -2.46 -24.98
N ILE A 50 10.06 -2.21 -24.00
CA ILE A 50 9.65 -2.03 -22.60
C ILE A 50 9.17 -0.59 -22.32
N LEU A 51 9.88 0.41 -22.84
CA LEU A 51 9.66 1.83 -22.53
C LEU A 51 9.09 2.64 -23.70
N GLY A 52 9.19 2.15 -24.93
CA GLY A 52 8.80 2.90 -26.12
C GLY A 52 9.50 4.26 -26.21
N ASP A 53 8.81 5.23 -26.79
CA ASP A 53 9.25 6.63 -26.93
C ASP A 53 8.65 7.53 -25.84
N ILE A 54 8.72 7.11 -24.58
CA ILE A 54 8.27 7.96 -23.47
C ILE A 54 9.20 9.17 -23.30
N THR A 55 8.60 10.35 -23.22
CA THR A 55 9.29 11.62 -22.99
C THR A 55 9.46 11.89 -21.49
N LEU A 56 10.43 12.73 -21.14
CA LEU A 56 10.63 13.12 -19.74
C LEU A 56 9.40 13.88 -19.20
N GLU A 57 8.77 14.68 -20.05
CA GLU A 57 7.56 15.44 -19.75
C GLU A 57 6.40 14.51 -19.37
N GLU A 58 6.22 13.41 -20.10
CA GLU A 58 5.20 12.39 -19.79
C GLU A 58 5.48 11.69 -18.45
N ILE A 59 6.74 11.35 -18.18
CA ILE A 59 7.13 10.75 -16.90
C ILE A 59 6.81 11.69 -15.73
N PHE A 60 7.17 12.97 -15.84
CA PHE A 60 6.88 13.95 -14.78
C PHE A 60 5.37 14.15 -14.59
N ALA A 61 4.61 14.20 -15.68
CA ALA A 61 3.16 14.33 -15.62
C ALA A 61 2.51 13.13 -14.90
N GLU A 62 2.97 11.91 -15.17
CA GLU A 62 2.47 10.69 -14.53
C GLU A 62 2.79 10.68 -13.03
N ILE A 63 4.02 11.04 -12.64
CA ILE A 63 4.41 11.15 -11.22
C ILE A 63 3.54 12.18 -10.48
N GLU A 64 3.30 13.35 -11.07
CA GLU A 64 2.42 14.36 -10.46
C GLU A 64 0.98 13.88 -10.33
N GLU A 65 0.48 13.14 -11.33
CA GLU A 65 -0.87 12.60 -11.27
C GLU A 65 -0.99 11.54 -10.17
N GLU A 66 -0.04 10.62 -10.06
CA GLU A 66 -0.02 9.62 -8.99
C GLU A 66 -0.03 10.26 -7.60
N GLN A 67 0.76 11.31 -7.39
CA GLN A 67 0.77 12.05 -6.12
C GLN A 67 -0.59 12.67 -5.81
N LYS A 68 -1.21 13.36 -6.79
CA LYS A 68 -2.55 13.94 -6.63
C LYS A 68 -3.60 12.86 -6.34
N GLN A 69 -3.47 11.68 -6.94
CA GLN A 69 -4.40 10.57 -6.68
C GLN A 69 -4.19 9.97 -5.28
N GLN A 70 -2.95 9.89 -4.80
CA GLN A 70 -2.66 9.46 -3.43
C GLN A 70 -3.22 10.44 -2.40
N GLU A 71 -3.05 11.75 -2.62
CA GLU A 71 -3.63 12.79 -1.77
C GLU A 71 -5.16 12.75 -1.76
N LYS A 72 -5.80 12.59 -2.93
CA LYS A 72 -7.26 12.43 -3.03
C LYS A 72 -7.76 11.17 -2.32
N LYS A 73 -7.05 10.05 -2.45
CA LYS A 73 -7.38 8.80 -1.76
C LYS A 73 -7.25 8.96 -0.24
N ALA A 74 -6.18 9.59 0.24
CA ALA A 74 -5.97 9.89 1.64
C ALA A 74 -7.06 10.83 2.20
N HIS A 75 -7.36 11.91 1.46
CA HIS A 75 -8.42 12.85 1.85
C HIS A 75 -9.80 12.19 1.91
N LYS A 76 -10.14 11.37 0.92
CA LYS A 76 -11.40 10.62 0.91
C LYS A 76 -11.48 9.62 2.07
N ALA A 77 -10.39 8.94 2.41
CA ALA A 77 -10.34 8.03 3.55
C ALA A 77 -10.60 8.77 4.88
N THR A 78 -10.02 9.96 5.05
CA THR A 78 -10.26 10.81 6.24
C THR A 78 -11.72 11.26 6.33
N LEU A 79 -12.32 11.71 5.23
CA LEU A 79 -13.75 12.10 5.21
C LEU A 79 -14.67 10.94 5.57
N VAL A 80 -14.39 9.73 5.08
CA VAL A 80 -15.16 8.53 5.39
C VAL A 80 -15.02 8.17 6.88
N ALA A 81 -13.81 8.23 7.44
CA ALA A 81 -13.58 7.95 8.86
C ALA A 81 -14.33 8.93 9.78
N ASN A 82 -14.30 10.22 9.46
CA ASN A 82 -15.02 11.24 10.23
C ASN A 82 -16.54 11.05 10.14
N LYS A 83 -17.08 10.78 8.94
CA LYS A 83 -18.52 10.50 8.76
C LYS A 83 -18.99 9.29 9.57
N ILE A 84 -18.17 8.24 9.65
CA ILE A 84 -18.47 7.04 10.46
C ILE A 84 -18.45 7.39 11.96
N ALA A 85 -17.50 8.22 12.41
CA ALA A 85 -17.42 8.66 13.79
C ALA A 85 -18.62 9.55 14.20
N GLU A 86 -19.04 10.45 13.31
CA GLU A 86 -20.23 11.29 13.49
C GLU A 86 -21.50 10.44 13.60
N GLN A 87 -21.70 9.48 12.67
CA GLN A 87 -22.85 8.57 12.72
C GLN A 87 -22.87 7.70 13.99
N ALA A 88 -21.72 7.17 14.41
CA ALA A 88 -21.63 6.35 15.62
C ALA A 88 -21.93 7.17 16.89
N PHE A 89 -21.62 8.46 16.89
CA PHE A 89 -21.97 9.38 17.97
C PHE A 89 -23.48 9.66 17.99
N GLU A 90 -24.08 9.98 16.84
CA GLU A 90 -25.52 10.22 16.72
C GLU A 90 -26.35 8.98 17.11
N ASP A 91 -25.98 7.80 16.62
CA ASP A 91 -26.64 6.52 16.93
C ASP A 91 -26.56 6.17 18.43
N SER A 92 -25.48 6.57 19.11
CA SER A 92 -25.32 6.39 20.56
C SER A 92 -26.18 7.37 21.37
N THR A 93 -26.47 8.56 20.85
CA THR A 93 -27.32 9.57 21.52
C THR A 93 -28.81 9.29 21.34
N ALA A 94 -29.22 8.81 20.16
CA ALA A 94 -30.60 8.44 19.85
C ALA A 94 -31.13 7.30 20.75
N LYS A 95 -30.24 6.44 21.25
CA LYS A 95 -30.60 5.30 22.12
C LYS A 95 -30.92 5.70 23.58
N ILE A 96 -30.66 6.96 23.97
CA ILE A 96 -30.89 7.46 25.33
C ILE A 96 -32.27 8.13 25.47
N GLU A 97 -32.93 8.50 24.36
CA GLU A 97 -34.24 9.16 24.36
C GLU A 97 -35.46 8.21 24.30
N GLU A 98 -35.28 6.90 24.08
CA GLU A 98 -36.37 5.91 24.08
C GLU A 98 -36.59 5.19 25.43
N ILE A 99 -36.51 5.89 26.57
CA ILE A 99 -37.04 5.34 27.82
C ILE A 99 -38.53 5.72 27.92
N PRO A 100 -39.47 4.77 27.78
CA PRO A 100 -40.89 5.11 27.91
C PRO A 100 -41.16 5.54 29.35
N GLN A 101 -41.75 6.72 29.49
CA GLN A 101 -42.30 7.25 30.75
C GLN A 101 -43.49 6.38 31.18
N SER A 102 -43.24 5.15 31.62
CA SER A 102 -44.26 4.33 32.26
C SER A 102 -44.28 4.61 33.75
N GLN A 103 -45.16 5.54 34.11
CA GLN A 103 -46.17 5.36 35.15
C GLN A 103 -45.77 4.42 36.30
N ASN A 104 -45.57 4.96 37.50
CA ASN A 104 -45.82 4.17 38.71
C ASN A 104 -46.77 4.94 39.64
N ASN A 105 -48.04 4.62 39.44
CA ASN A 105 -49.13 4.80 40.38
C ASN A 105 -48.91 3.82 41.55
N SER A 106 -48.85 4.31 42.79
CA SER A 106 -49.46 3.73 44.00
C SER A 106 -49.18 4.62 45.21
#